data_AF-A0A182IJM2-F1
#
_entry.id   AF-A0A182IJM2-F1
#
_cell.length_a   1.000
_cell.length_b   1.000
_cell.length_c   1.000
_cell.angle_alpha   90.00
_cell.angle_beta   90.00
_cell.angle_gamma   90.00
#
_symmetry.space_group_name_H-M   'P 1'
#
loop_
_entity.id
_entity.type
_entity.pdbx_description
1 polymer ?
#
loop_
_entity_poly.entity_id
_entity_poly.type
_entity_poly.pdbx_seq_one_letter_code
_entity_poly.pdbx_strand_id
1 'polypeptide(L)'
;LFLFVVPFPFAFVSAAGVLVSRETMSNLYLLPISVFLLFNFTFIGTYIAAVLQGHVVPTVPYISDAATYSPESCVFGQFINIGCVLLGITIYVRYRQIQEISYRHSDVRQALGRCSGTAFWIGIGSCLGISIVGNFQETNVRTMHYVGAFLSFGLGTVYFWIQSYISYYIQPYMGSMQKANLRMLLSVICTIFFIVVAVTGVISHILFNGTDPRKWYPSDGGWEYHVASSISEWIVATTFCFYVLTFADEFRTMRFDHPPLILLEIESSRSYEPVINEPSVAVISASSSGSSSNAHDETDGHQRKRSLSETDLTSHRPMGTIVLTSLARTRPTGCPRTPLGLPVGLLERGIAPQLPTEPRVQLRPTLAPIARSEPRNGRLSQRTDGQKLASLSISLMLVALLEALHSLTAYLSDSLRQGYI
;
A
#
# COMPACT_ATOMS: atom_id res chain seq x y z
N LEU A 1 23.12 -22.64 4.97
CA LEU A 1 22.60 -23.72 4.11
C LEU A 1 21.09 -23.88 4.35
N PHE A 2 20.29 -22.89 3.92
CA PHE A 2 18.81 -22.90 3.95
C PHE A 2 18.27 -21.77 3.03
N LEU A 3 18.94 -21.57 1.90
CA LEU A 3 18.58 -20.59 0.88
C LEU A 3 18.78 -21.32 -0.43
N PHE A 4 17.76 -22.04 -0.89
CA PHE A 4 17.57 -22.34 -2.31
C PHE A 4 16.18 -22.97 -2.52
N VAL A 5 15.44 -22.37 -3.47
CA VAL A 5 14.25 -22.89 -4.14
C VAL A 5 12.92 -22.84 -3.36
N VAL A 6 12.30 -21.66 -3.35
CA VAL A 6 10.85 -21.58 -3.55
C VAL A 6 10.66 -20.76 -4.84
N PRO A 7 10.26 -21.36 -5.97
CA PRO A 7 9.91 -20.59 -7.14
C PRO A 7 8.70 -19.70 -6.80
N PHE A 8 8.79 -18.43 -7.21
CA PHE A 8 7.66 -17.50 -7.17
C PHE A 8 6.41 -18.18 -7.77
N PRO A 9 5.25 -18.20 -7.09
CA PRO A 9 4.06 -18.91 -7.58
C PRO A 9 3.41 -18.25 -8.80
N PHE A 10 3.91 -17.11 -9.30
CA PHE A 10 3.38 -16.47 -10.50
C PHE A 10 3.66 -17.24 -11.80
N ALA A 11 4.72 -18.06 -11.85
CA ALA A 11 5.08 -18.81 -13.06
C ALA A 11 4.17 -20.03 -13.35
N PHE A 12 3.39 -20.51 -12.37
CA PHE A 12 2.58 -21.73 -12.54
C PHE A 12 1.19 -21.48 -13.16
N VAL A 13 0.79 -20.22 -13.35
CA VAL A 13 -0.53 -19.89 -13.89
C VAL A 13 -0.55 -19.91 -15.44
N SER A 14 0.61 -19.92 -16.10
CA SER A 14 0.67 -19.83 -17.57
C SER A 14 0.47 -21.16 -18.32
N ALA A 15 0.38 -22.31 -17.64
CA ALA A 15 0.43 -23.62 -18.30
C ALA A 15 -0.81 -24.53 -18.12
N ALA A 16 -1.91 -24.01 -17.58
CA ALA A 16 -3.16 -24.77 -17.43
C ALA A 16 -4.28 -24.28 -18.38
N GLY A 17 -3.89 -23.83 -19.57
CA GLY A 17 -4.83 -23.67 -20.68
C GLY A 17 -5.09 -25.02 -21.32
N VAL A 18 -6.24 -25.62 -21.04
CA VAL A 18 -7.10 -26.39 -21.96
C VAL A 18 -8.27 -26.97 -21.14
N LEU A 19 -9.47 -26.47 -21.44
CA LEU A 19 -10.80 -27.04 -21.12
C LEU A 19 -11.28 -27.03 -19.66
N VAL A 20 -11.47 -25.84 -19.09
CA VAL A 20 -12.55 -25.63 -18.10
C VAL A 20 -13.28 -24.33 -18.45
N SER A 21 -14.60 -24.41 -18.44
CA SER A 21 -15.58 -23.39 -18.81
C SER A 21 -15.22 -21.99 -18.28
N ARG A 22 -15.30 -21.00 -19.18
CA ARG A 22 -15.09 -19.55 -18.98
C ARG A 22 -16.17 -18.93 -18.08
N GLU A 23 -16.20 -19.33 -16.81
CA GLU A 23 -16.73 -18.51 -15.71
C GLU A 23 -15.59 -17.54 -15.35
N THR A 24 -15.78 -16.24 -15.54
CA THR A 24 -14.74 -15.21 -15.34
C THR A 24 -14.22 -15.23 -13.89
N MET A 25 -13.16 -15.99 -13.64
CA MET A 25 -12.53 -16.10 -12.31
C MET A 25 -12.00 -14.73 -11.90
N SER A 26 -12.49 -14.23 -10.78
CA SER A 26 -11.96 -13.01 -10.18
C SER A 26 -10.59 -13.26 -9.58
N ASN A 27 -9.66 -12.34 -9.79
CA ASN A 27 -8.35 -12.39 -9.15
C ASN A 27 -8.18 -11.34 -8.03
N LEU A 28 -9.29 -10.87 -7.44
CA LEU A 28 -9.25 -10.03 -6.24
C LEU A 28 -8.51 -10.70 -5.08
N TYR A 29 -8.53 -12.03 -4.99
CA TYR A 29 -7.79 -12.79 -3.97
C TYR A 29 -6.28 -12.61 -4.03
N LEU A 30 -5.73 -12.18 -5.17
CA LEU A 30 -4.31 -11.88 -5.30
C LEU A 30 -3.92 -10.65 -4.48
N LEU A 31 -4.82 -9.70 -4.23
CA LEU A 31 -4.53 -8.48 -3.47
C LEU A 31 -3.98 -8.77 -2.06
N PRO A 32 -4.71 -9.48 -1.17
CA PRO A 32 -4.20 -9.79 0.17
C PRO A 32 -2.96 -10.70 0.14
N ILE A 33 -2.82 -11.58 -0.87
CA ILE A 33 -1.62 -12.41 -1.05
C ILE A 33 -0.41 -11.54 -1.41
N SER A 34 -0.57 -10.61 -2.35
CA SER A 34 0.46 -9.67 -2.75
C SER A 34 0.90 -8.79 -1.58
N VAL A 35 -0.03 -8.28 -0.76
CA VAL A 35 0.31 -7.53 0.46
C VAL A 35 1.14 -8.39 1.42
N PHE A 36 0.70 -9.62 1.69
CA PHE A 36 1.41 -10.54 2.57
C PHE A 36 2.84 -10.81 2.09
N LEU A 37 3.01 -11.16 0.81
CA LEU A 37 4.32 -11.48 0.24
C LEU A 37 5.22 -10.25 0.19
N LEU A 38 4.69 -9.10 -0.27
CA LEU A 38 5.48 -7.89 -0.47
C LEU A 38 6.03 -7.34 0.85
N PHE A 39 5.20 -7.27 1.90
CA PHE A 39 5.65 -6.78 3.20
C PHE A 39 6.70 -7.71 3.83
N ASN A 40 6.47 -9.02 3.87
CA ASN A 40 7.45 -9.96 4.40
C ASN A 40 8.76 -9.93 3.61
N PHE A 41 8.68 -9.88 2.27
CA PHE A 41 9.85 -9.75 1.40
C PHE A 41 10.63 -8.47 1.70
N THR A 42 9.93 -7.36 1.91
CA THR A 42 10.55 -6.06 2.21
C THR A 42 11.24 -6.07 3.57
N PHE A 43 10.56 -6.56 4.62
CA PHE A 43 11.12 -6.64 5.97
C PHE A 43 12.37 -7.53 6.02
N ILE A 44 12.28 -8.75 5.49
CA ILE A 44 13.38 -9.71 5.50
C ILE A 44 14.52 -9.25 4.57
N GLY A 45 14.19 -8.77 3.36
CA GLY A 45 15.19 -8.33 2.38
C GLY A 45 16.00 -7.15 2.87
N THR A 46 15.36 -6.15 3.48
CA THR A 46 16.04 -4.97 4.04
C THR A 46 16.85 -5.32 5.28
N TYR A 47 16.36 -6.23 6.13
CA TYR A 47 17.16 -6.77 7.24
C TYR A 47 18.43 -7.48 6.76
N ILE A 48 18.33 -8.38 5.77
CA ILE A 48 19.49 -9.07 5.21
C ILE A 48 20.49 -8.07 4.63
N ALA A 49 20.02 -7.09 3.84
CA ALA A 49 20.86 -6.06 3.26
C ALA A 49 21.58 -5.22 4.35
N ALA A 50 20.86 -4.82 5.40
CA ALA A 50 21.42 -4.04 6.51
C ALA A 50 22.48 -4.80 7.31
N VAL A 51 22.28 -6.11 7.53
CA VAL A 51 23.30 -6.96 8.16
C VAL A 51 24.54 -7.09 7.28
N LEU A 52 24.37 -7.35 5.99
CA LEU A 52 25.48 -7.50 5.04
C LEU A 52 26.31 -6.21 4.89
N GLN A 53 25.67 -5.05 5.04
CA GLN A 53 26.34 -3.75 5.01
C GLN A 53 26.92 -3.33 6.38
N GLY A 54 26.64 -4.09 7.44
CA GLY A 54 27.08 -3.76 8.81
C GLY A 54 26.37 -2.54 9.41
N HIS A 55 25.20 -2.19 8.87
CA HIS A 55 24.35 -1.10 9.34
C HIS A 55 23.65 -1.48 10.66
N VAL A 56 23.28 -2.76 10.82
CA VAL A 56 22.69 -3.31 12.05
C VAL A 56 23.50 -4.50 12.57
N VAL A 57 23.32 -4.83 13.85
CA VAL A 57 23.89 -6.04 14.46
C VAL A 57 23.08 -7.26 14.00
N PRO A 58 23.71 -8.41 13.70
CA PRO A 58 23.03 -9.65 13.27
C PRO A 58 22.30 -10.35 14.43
N THR A 59 21.37 -9.64 15.04
CA THR A 59 20.47 -10.10 16.11
C THR A 59 19.03 -9.93 15.62
N VAL A 60 18.11 -9.41 16.45
CA VAL A 60 16.78 -9.00 16.02
C VAL A 60 16.66 -7.49 16.24
N PRO A 61 17.20 -6.65 15.33
CA PRO A 61 16.99 -5.20 15.39
C PRO A 61 15.52 -4.87 15.07
N TYR A 62 15.10 -3.63 15.34
CA TYR A 62 13.82 -3.16 14.81
C TYR A 62 13.81 -3.22 13.27
N ILE A 63 12.63 -3.43 12.70
CA ILE A 63 12.41 -3.35 11.25
C ILE A 63 12.77 -1.92 10.78
N SER A 64 12.41 -0.90 11.56
CA SER A 64 12.77 0.50 11.30
C SER A 64 14.29 0.75 11.26
N ASP A 65 15.04 0.12 12.16
CA ASP A 65 16.50 0.22 12.20
C ASP A 65 17.15 -0.35 10.94
N ALA A 66 16.69 -1.54 10.50
CA ALA A 66 17.16 -2.17 9.27
C ALA A 66 16.87 -1.33 8.01
N ALA A 67 15.80 -0.53 8.05
CA ALA A 67 15.35 0.29 6.93
C ALA A 67 15.84 1.74 6.97
N THR A 68 16.84 2.07 7.80
CA THR A 68 17.22 3.48 8.04
C THR A 68 18.23 4.04 7.03
N TYR A 69 19.28 3.29 6.69
CA TYR A 69 20.35 3.79 5.84
C TYR A 69 20.07 3.58 4.35
N SER A 70 20.68 4.39 3.48
CA SER A 70 20.68 4.10 2.05
C SER A 70 21.71 3.01 1.74
N PRO A 71 21.41 2.11 0.79
CA PRO A 71 20.24 2.06 -0.10
C PRO A 71 18.95 1.42 0.46
N GLU A 72 18.99 0.76 1.62
CA GLU A 72 17.87 -0.02 2.19
C GLU A 72 16.62 0.81 2.42
N SER A 73 16.76 2.02 2.95
CA SER A 73 15.68 2.99 3.17
C SER A 73 14.91 3.34 1.90
N CYS A 74 15.60 3.53 0.78
CA CYS A 74 14.97 3.84 -0.50
C CYS A 74 14.15 2.65 -1.01
N VAL A 75 14.71 1.44 -0.91
CA VAL A 75 14.05 0.19 -1.29
C VAL A 75 12.85 -0.07 -0.36
N PHE A 76 13.04 0.03 0.95
CA PHE A 76 12.00 -0.12 1.94
C PHE A 76 10.84 0.83 1.67
N GLY A 77 11.11 2.13 1.54
CA GLY A 77 10.08 3.13 1.27
C GLY A 77 9.31 2.85 -0.01
N GLN A 78 10.00 2.52 -1.11
CA GLN A 78 9.33 2.19 -2.38
C GLN A 78 8.37 1.01 -2.24
N PHE A 79 8.82 -0.10 -1.67
CA PHE A 79 8.01 -1.31 -1.56
C PHE A 79 6.90 -1.17 -0.52
N ILE A 80 7.15 -0.50 0.61
CA ILE A 80 6.14 -0.23 1.64
C ILE A 80 5.04 0.67 1.10
N ASN A 81 5.36 1.70 0.30
CA ASN A 81 4.35 2.54 -0.32
C ASN A 81 3.49 1.76 -1.34
N ILE A 82 4.10 0.88 -2.16
CA ILE A 82 3.34 0.00 -3.07
C ILE A 82 2.41 -0.91 -2.27
N GLY A 83 2.92 -1.57 -1.22
CA GLY A 83 2.11 -2.43 -0.38
C GLY A 83 1.03 -1.69 0.40
N CYS A 84 1.27 -0.44 0.78
CA CYS A 84 0.28 0.45 1.39
C CYS A 84 -0.92 0.69 0.44
N VAL A 85 -0.66 0.96 -0.84
CA VAL A 85 -1.73 1.11 -1.85
C VAL A 85 -2.50 -0.20 -2.02
N LEU A 86 -1.81 -1.33 -2.16
CA LEU A 86 -2.43 -2.65 -2.29
C LEU A 86 -3.28 -3.01 -1.05
N LEU A 87 -2.81 -2.67 0.14
CA LEU A 87 -3.55 -2.83 1.39
C LEU A 87 -4.79 -1.93 1.43
N GLY A 88 -4.68 -0.67 0.99
CA GLY A 88 -5.82 0.24 0.88
C GLY A 88 -6.90 -0.31 -0.05
N ILE A 89 -6.50 -0.86 -1.21
CA ILE A 89 -7.43 -1.54 -2.13
C ILE A 89 -8.04 -2.78 -1.46
N THR A 90 -7.24 -3.58 -0.75
CA THR A 90 -7.73 -4.76 0.00
C THR A 90 -8.79 -4.37 1.04
N ILE A 91 -8.54 -3.30 1.81
CA ILE A 91 -9.48 -2.75 2.79
C ILE A 91 -10.75 -2.24 2.11
N TYR A 92 -10.62 -1.58 0.95
CA TYR A 92 -11.77 -1.14 0.16
C TYR A 92 -12.61 -2.33 -0.36
N VAL A 93 -11.99 -3.37 -0.91
CA VAL A 93 -12.68 -4.60 -1.34
C VAL A 93 -13.42 -5.21 -0.16
N ARG A 94 -12.76 -5.32 1.01
CA ARG A 94 -13.39 -5.83 2.23
C ARG A 94 -14.57 -4.97 2.65
N TYR A 95 -14.47 -3.65 2.58
CA TYR A 95 -15.57 -2.75 2.85
C TYR A 95 -16.75 -2.97 1.89
N ARG A 96 -16.49 -3.06 0.58
CA ARG A 96 -17.53 -3.32 -0.44
C ARG A 96 -18.20 -4.68 -0.27
N GLN A 97 -17.44 -5.71 0.10
CA GLN A 97 -17.97 -7.02 0.47
C GLN A 97 -19.01 -6.89 1.59
N ILE A 98 -18.66 -6.19 2.68
CA ILE A 98 -19.54 -6.02 3.83
C ILE A 98 -20.81 -5.23 3.44
N GLN A 99 -20.67 -4.20 2.61
CA GLN A 99 -21.80 -3.42 2.10
C GLN A 99 -22.77 -4.27 1.27
N GLU A 100 -22.24 -5.09 0.35
CA GLU A 100 -23.06 -5.95 -0.50
C GLU A 100 -23.82 -6.99 0.33
N ILE A 101 -23.16 -7.63 1.29
CA ILE A 101 -23.80 -8.60 2.18
C ILE A 101 -24.87 -7.91 3.05
N SER A 102 -24.58 -6.71 3.57
CA SER A 102 -25.56 -5.91 4.33
C SER A 102 -26.74 -5.44 3.48
N TYR A 103 -26.55 -5.26 2.18
CA TYR A 103 -27.64 -4.93 1.27
C TYR A 103 -28.57 -6.13 1.06
N ARG A 104 -28.01 -7.34 0.93
CA ARG A 104 -28.78 -8.59 0.72
C ARG A 104 -29.40 -9.18 1.98
N HIS A 105 -28.80 -8.91 3.15
CA HIS A 105 -29.18 -9.53 4.42
C HIS A 105 -29.46 -8.46 5.50
N SER A 106 -30.74 -8.29 5.84
CA SER A 106 -31.21 -7.23 6.74
C SER A 106 -30.74 -7.39 8.19
N ASP A 107 -30.54 -8.62 8.63
CA ASP A 107 -29.99 -8.97 9.94
C ASP A 107 -28.55 -8.49 10.07
N VAL A 108 -27.71 -8.71 9.05
CA VAL A 108 -26.34 -8.18 8.99
C VAL A 108 -26.37 -6.66 8.99
N ARG A 109 -27.26 -6.05 8.20
CA ARG A 109 -27.42 -4.59 8.17
C ARG A 109 -27.76 -4.00 9.53
N GLN A 110 -28.69 -4.62 10.24
CA GLN A 110 -29.13 -4.18 11.55
C GLN A 110 -28.02 -4.34 12.59
N ALA A 111 -27.28 -5.45 12.55
CA ALA A 111 -26.20 -5.73 13.49
C ALA A 111 -24.95 -4.86 13.26
N LEU A 112 -24.59 -4.61 11.99
CA LEU A 112 -23.34 -3.93 11.63
C LEU A 112 -23.50 -2.44 11.39
N GLY A 113 -24.71 -1.93 11.16
CA GLY A 113 -25.01 -0.49 11.10
C GLY A 113 -23.95 0.35 10.37
N ARG A 114 -23.33 1.30 11.08
CA ARG A 114 -22.25 2.17 10.56
C ARG A 114 -20.84 1.59 10.76
N CYS A 115 -20.70 0.42 11.41
CA CYS A 115 -19.40 -0.16 11.79
C CYS A 115 -18.51 -0.43 10.58
N SER A 116 -19.06 -0.86 9.45
CA SER A 116 -18.29 -1.13 8.22
C SER A 116 -17.64 0.14 7.66
N GLY A 117 -18.36 1.27 7.66
CA GLY A 117 -17.81 2.56 7.23
C GLY A 117 -16.76 3.10 8.19
N THR A 118 -16.97 2.95 9.50
CA THR A 118 -15.97 3.29 10.52
C THR A 118 -14.71 2.43 10.35
N ALA A 119 -14.85 1.12 10.15
CA ALA A 119 -13.73 0.22 9.91
C ALA A 119 -12.94 0.62 8.67
N PHE A 120 -13.63 0.98 7.57
CA PHE A 120 -12.97 1.44 6.36
C PHE A 120 -12.05 2.64 6.63
N TRP A 121 -12.56 3.70 7.26
CA TRP A 121 -11.76 4.90 7.53
C TRP A 121 -10.61 4.66 8.53
N ILE A 122 -10.83 3.81 9.54
CA ILE A 122 -9.76 3.39 10.46
C ILE A 122 -8.66 2.64 9.70
N GLY A 123 -9.06 1.72 8.79
CA GLY A 123 -8.13 1.00 7.93
C GLY A 123 -7.33 1.93 6.99
N ILE A 124 -7.97 2.91 6.36
CA ILE A 124 -7.29 3.93 5.56
C ILE A 124 -6.32 4.77 6.41
N GLY A 125 -6.69 5.09 7.66
CA GLY A 125 -5.79 5.74 8.61
C GLY A 125 -4.55 4.90 8.94
N SER A 126 -4.70 3.58 9.05
CA SER A 126 -3.58 2.64 9.21
C SER A 126 -2.67 2.63 7.98
N CYS A 127 -3.23 2.61 6.76
CA CYS A 127 -2.46 2.76 5.52
C CYS A 127 -1.66 4.08 5.51
N LEU A 128 -2.25 5.19 5.92
CA LEU A 128 -1.52 6.46 6.05
C LEU A 128 -0.33 6.33 7.02
N GLY A 129 -0.52 5.66 8.15
CA GLY A 129 0.56 5.35 9.09
C GLY A 129 1.70 4.54 8.45
N ILE A 130 1.36 3.51 7.67
CA ILE A 130 2.33 2.69 6.93
C ILE A 130 3.14 3.54 5.93
N SER A 131 2.48 4.42 5.19
CA SER A 131 3.17 5.34 4.28
C SER A 131 4.10 6.28 5.05
N ILE A 132 3.69 6.82 6.19
CA ILE A 132 4.56 7.68 7.01
C ILE A 132 5.81 6.92 7.47
N VAL A 133 5.68 5.74 8.07
CA VAL A 133 6.88 4.99 8.54
C VAL A 133 7.79 4.55 7.39
N GLY A 134 7.24 4.30 6.21
CA GLY A 134 8.03 3.95 5.02
C GLY A 134 8.90 5.10 4.50
N ASN A 135 8.52 6.36 4.76
CA ASN A 135 9.21 7.53 4.21
C ASN A 135 9.94 8.38 5.26
N PHE A 136 9.51 8.34 6.52
CA PHE A 136 10.12 9.07 7.63
C PHE A 136 10.87 8.11 8.53
N GLN A 137 12.17 7.95 8.29
CA GLN A 137 13.03 7.08 9.10
C GLN A 137 13.13 7.62 10.53
N GLU A 138 13.20 6.72 11.51
CA GLU A 138 13.26 7.05 12.93
C GLU A 138 14.44 7.98 13.27
N THR A 139 15.59 7.80 12.63
CA THR A 139 16.78 8.64 12.88
C THR A 139 16.69 10.03 12.27
N ASN A 140 15.93 10.18 11.19
CA ASN A 140 15.85 11.44 10.45
C ASN A 140 14.76 12.33 11.03
N VAL A 141 13.56 11.76 11.25
CA VAL A 141 12.39 12.49 11.75
C VAL A 141 11.61 11.63 12.76
N ARG A 142 12.23 11.37 13.91
CA ARG A 142 11.72 10.48 14.98
C ARG A 142 10.26 10.69 15.33
N THR A 143 9.84 11.94 15.56
CA THR A 143 8.46 12.26 15.94
C THR A 143 7.47 11.80 14.88
N MET A 144 7.77 12.03 13.60
CA MET A 144 6.90 11.60 12.50
C MET A 144 6.90 10.08 12.36
N HIS A 145 8.05 9.43 12.57
CA HIS A 145 8.14 7.98 12.58
C HIS A 145 7.21 7.35 13.63
N TYR A 146 7.26 7.82 14.88
CA TYR A 146 6.40 7.29 15.94
C TYR A 146 4.91 7.61 15.73
N VAL A 147 4.57 8.78 15.18
CA VAL A 147 3.19 9.07 14.76
C VAL A 147 2.75 8.07 13.69
N GLY A 148 3.58 7.81 12.70
CA GLY A 148 3.33 6.80 11.67
C GLY A 148 3.15 5.40 12.26
N ALA A 149 4.03 4.99 13.18
CA ALA A 149 4.00 3.67 13.81
C ALA A 149 2.72 3.49 14.65
N PHE A 150 2.32 4.51 15.40
CA PHE A 150 1.07 4.50 16.16
C PHE A 150 -0.16 4.47 15.25
N LEU A 151 -0.17 5.23 14.15
CA LEU A 151 -1.25 5.16 13.16
C LEU A 151 -1.31 3.78 12.50
N SER A 152 -0.16 3.24 12.06
CA SER A 152 -0.06 1.93 11.42
C SER A 152 -0.55 0.82 12.34
N PHE A 153 0.13 0.62 13.47
CA PHE A 153 -0.15 -0.49 14.38
C PHE A 153 -1.35 -0.24 15.28
N GLY A 154 -1.55 0.98 15.78
CA GLY A 154 -2.68 1.32 16.63
C GLY A 154 -4.00 1.26 15.88
N LEU A 155 -4.17 2.04 14.80
CA LEU A 155 -5.42 2.00 14.02
C LEU A 155 -5.59 0.65 13.32
N GLY A 156 -4.51 0.00 12.89
CA GLY A 156 -4.57 -1.35 12.33
C GLY A 156 -5.09 -2.38 13.32
N THR A 157 -4.66 -2.32 14.59
CA THR A 157 -5.18 -3.19 15.65
C THR A 157 -6.67 -2.95 15.88
N VAL A 158 -7.11 -1.68 15.91
CA VAL A 158 -8.54 -1.34 16.03
C VAL A 158 -9.32 -1.87 14.82
N TYR A 159 -8.78 -1.72 13.61
CA TYR A 159 -9.37 -2.29 12.40
C TYR A 159 -9.54 -3.82 12.50
N PHE A 160 -8.53 -4.54 13.01
CA PHE A 160 -8.61 -6.00 13.19
C PHE A 160 -9.70 -6.41 14.18
N TRP A 161 -9.84 -5.72 15.31
CA TRP A 161 -10.94 -6.00 16.24
C TRP A 161 -12.31 -5.81 15.59
N ILE A 162 -12.50 -4.70 14.89
CA ILE A 162 -13.78 -4.43 14.20
C ILE A 162 -14.04 -5.46 13.11
N GLN A 163 -13.02 -5.82 12.31
CA GLN A 163 -13.16 -6.82 11.26
C GLN A 163 -13.39 -8.24 11.81
N SER A 164 -12.84 -8.56 12.97
CA SER A 164 -13.08 -9.85 13.64
C SER A 164 -14.51 -9.94 14.15
N TYR A 165 -15.00 -8.87 14.79
CA TYR A 165 -16.40 -8.74 15.18
C TYR A 165 -17.33 -8.89 13.96
N ILE A 166 -17.07 -8.13 12.88
CA ILE A 166 -17.84 -8.22 11.62
C ILE A 166 -17.83 -9.64 11.05
N SER A 167 -16.71 -10.37 11.16
CA SER A 167 -16.58 -11.72 10.60
C SER A 167 -17.56 -12.72 11.23
N TYR A 168 -17.93 -12.57 12.51
CA TYR A 168 -18.94 -13.44 13.13
C TYR A 168 -20.35 -13.20 12.62
N TYR A 169 -20.69 -11.98 12.22
CA TYR A 169 -22.00 -11.69 11.64
C TYR A 169 -22.08 -12.07 10.17
N ILE A 170 -20.96 -12.02 9.46
CA ILE A 170 -20.91 -12.33 8.02
C ILE A 170 -20.73 -13.83 7.75
N GLN A 171 -20.11 -14.59 8.67
CA GLN A 171 -19.80 -16.01 8.44
C GLN A 171 -20.98 -16.91 7.98
N PRO A 172 -22.26 -16.69 8.36
CA PRO A 172 -23.36 -17.50 7.83
C PRO A 172 -23.54 -17.37 6.31
N TYR A 173 -23.12 -16.23 5.75
CA TYR A 173 -23.28 -15.89 4.33
C TYR A 173 -21.98 -16.01 3.55
N MET A 174 -20.85 -15.68 4.19
CA MET A 174 -19.54 -15.70 3.55
C MET A 174 -18.40 -15.86 4.56
N GLY A 175 -17.50 -16.81 4.30
CA GLY A 175 -16.41 -17.14 5.21
C GLY A 175 -16.72 -18.40 6.03
N SER A 176 -16.14 -18.49 7.23
CA SER A 176 -16.39 -19.60 8.14
C SER A 176 -16.13 -19.21 9.60
N MET A 177 -16.71 -19.96 10.54
CA MET A 177 -16.48 -19.76 11.97
C MET A 177 -14.99 -19.89 12.34
N GLN A 178 -14.26 -20.81 11.69
CA GLN A 178 -12.82 -20.98 11.90
C GLN A 178 -12.05 -19.71 11.52
N LYS A 179 -12.43 -19.06 10.41
CA LYS A 179 -11.80 -17.81 9.97
C LYS A 179 -12.12 -16.66 10.92
N ALA A 180 -13.36 -16.57 11.41
CA ALA A 180 -13.74 -15.57 12.42
C ALA A 180 -12.93 -15.75 13.71
N ASN A 181 -12.81 -16.99 14.21
CA ASN A 181 -11.99 -17.31 15.38
C ASN A 181 -10.49 -17.01 15.16
N LEU A 182 -9.97 -17.32 13.97
CA LEU A 182 -8.59 -17.00 13.61
C LEU A 182 -8.34 -15.50 13.62
N ARG A 183 -9.24 -14.69 13.04
CA ARG A 183 -9.14 -13.22 13.05
C ARG A 183 -9.19 -12.66 14.48
N MET A 184 -10.05 -13.20 15.34
CA MET A 184 -10.05 -12.84 16.77
C MET A 184 -8.72 -13.16 17.45
N LEU A 185 -8.20 -14.37 17.25
CA LEU A 185 -6.92 -14.79 17.81
C LEU A 185 -5.79 -13.86 17.36
N LEU A 186 -5.73 -13.55 16.06
CA LEU A 186 -4.74 -12.63 15.51
C LEU A 186 -4.91 -11.21 16.07
N SER A 187 -6.14 -10.74 16.30
CA SER A 187 -6.40 -9.43 16.94
C SER A 187 -5.90 -9.37 18.38
N VAL A 188 -6.08 -10.45 19.14
CA VAL A 188 -5.58 -10.57 20.52
C VAL A 188 -4.05 -10.58 20.52
N ILE A 189 -3.42 -11.43 19.71
CA ILE A 189 -1.96 -11.48 19.56
C ILE A 189 -1.42 -10.09 19.19
N CYS A 190 -2.02 -9.46 18.18
CA CYS A 190 -1.66 -8.12 17.73
C CYS A 190 -1.73 -7.09 18.86
N THR A 191 -2.78 -7.11 19.68
CA THR A 191 -2.96 -6.20 20.80
C THR A 191 -1.89 -6.40 21.88
N ILE A 192 -1.64 -7.66 22.26
CA ILE A 192 -0.64 -7.99 23.27
C ILE A 192 0.73 -7.49 22.82
N PHE A 193 1.17 -7.88 21.62
CA PHE A 193 2.50 -7.50 21.16
C PHE A 193 2.60 -6.01 20.83
N PHE A 194 1.53 -5.34 20.39
CA PHE A 194 1.54 -3.87 20.22
C PHE A 194 1.77 -3.15 21.57
N ILE A 195 1.11 -3.61 22.64
CA ILE A 195 1.32 -3.07 23.99
C ILE A 195 2.75 -3.36 24.45
N VAL A 196 3.26 -4.58 24.23
CA VAL A 196 4.64 -4.93 24.60
C VAL A 196 5.63 -4.02 23.87
N VAL A 197 5.55 -3.90 22.53
CA VAL A 197 6.40 -2.98 21.74
C VAL A 197 6.36 -1.57 22.31
N ALA A 198 5.16 -1.02 22.55
CA ALA A 198 5.03 0.35 23.03
C ALA A 198 5.65 0.54 24.42
N VAL A 199 5.37 -0.36 25.36
CA VAL A 199 5.86 -0.25 26.74
C VAL A 199 7.36 -0.51 26.81
N THR A 200 7.84 -1.63 26.27
CA THR A 200 9.25 -1.99 26.35
C THR A 200 10.12 -1.09 25.48
N GLY A 201 9.60 -0.58 24.36
CA GLY A 201 10.31 0.41 23.54
C GLY A 201 10.49 1.75 24.26
N VAL A 202 9.46 2.24 24.96
CA VAL A 202 9.60 3.46 25.78
C VAL A 202 10.59 3.25 26.92
N ILE A 203 10.48 2.14 27.66
CA ILE A 203 11.38 1.82 28.78
C ILE A 203 12.82 1.69 28.30
N SER A 204 13.06 1.00 27.18
CA SER A 204 14.39 0.81 26.64
C SER A 204 15.04 2.16 26.34
N HIS A 205 14.35 3.05 25.61
CA HIS A 205 14.89 4.37 25.27
C HIS A 205 15.14 5.28 26.48
N ILE A 206 14.36 5.15 27.57
CA ILE A 206 14.62 5.87 28.82
C ILE A 206 15.90 5.36 29.51
N LEU A 207 16.15 4.05 29.45
CA LEU A 207 17.30 3.40 30.10
C LEU A 207 18.58 3.38 29.26
N PHE A 208 18.50 3.82 28.00
CA PHE A 208 19.61 3.78 27.05
C PHE A 208 20.70 4.79 27.42
N ASN A 209 21.93 4.29 27.58
CA ASN A 209 23.14 5.04 27.90
C ASN A 209 24.26 4.82 26.85
N GLY A 210 23.95 4.15 25.74
CA GLY A 210 24.90 3.92 24.65
C GLY A 210 25.12 5.16 23.78
N THR A 211 26.09 5.07 22.87
CA THR A 211 26.42 6.18 21.94
C THR A 211 25.71 6.07 20.60
N ASP A 212 25.38 4.86 20.15
CA ASP A 212 24.69 4.60 18.89
C ASP A 212 23.34 3.89 19.14
N PRO A 213 22.20 4.58 19.01
CA PRO A 213 20.89 4.02 19.30
C PRO A 213 20.43 2.91 18.35
N ARG A 214 21.23 2.54 17.34
CA ARG A 214 20.96 1.44 16.39
C ARG A 214 21.79 0.18 16.66
N LYS A 215 22.86 0.31 17.44
CA LYS A 215 23.75 -0.79 17.78
C LYS A 215 23.74 -0.98 19.28
N TRP A 216 22.72 -1.71 19.71
CA TRP A 216 22.50 -2.00 21.11
C TRP A 216 23.27 -3.23 21.56
N TYR A 217 24.07 -3.04 22.59
CA TYR A 217 24.80 -4.08 23.29
C TYR A 217 24.25 -4.23 24.72
N PRO A 218 24.44 -5.40 25.36
CA PRO A 218 24.03 -5.62 26.75
C PRO A 218 24.57 -4.57 27.74
N SER A 219 25.68 -3.90 27.41
CA SER A 219 26.29 -2.83 28.21
C SER A 219 25.57 -1.48 28.13
N ASP A 220 24.69 -1.27 27.14
CA ASP A 220 24.18 0.07 26.81
C ASP A 220 22.97 0.49 27.66
N GLY A 221 22.54 -0.34 28.61
CA GLY A 221 21.37 -0.09 29.45
C GLY A 221 20.04 -0.32 28.70
N GLY A 222 19.05 -0.90 29.38
CA GLY A 222 17.74 -1.18 28.78
C GLY A 222 17.72 -2.26 27.69
N TRP A 223 18.84 -2.95 27.45
CA TRP A 223 19.02 -3.88 26.33
C TRP A 223 17.96 -4.98 26.25
N GLU A 224 17.59 -5.58 27.38
CA GLU A 224 16.55 -6.62 27.42
C GLU A 224 15.19 -6.09 26.94
N TYR A 225 14.84 -4.86 27.32
CA TYR A 225 13.60 -4.21 26.88
C TYR A 225 13.64 -3.86 25.39
N HIS A 226 14.80 -3.44 24.88
CA HIS A 226 14.98 -3.22 23.45
C HIS A 226 14.80 -4.52 22.67
N VAL A 227 15.46 -5.61 23.07
CA VAL A 227 15.31 -6.92 22.43
C VAL A 227 13.86 -7.41 22.47
N ALA A 228 13.20 -7.31 23.64
CA ALA A 228 11.79 -7.68 23.78
C ALA A 228 10.89 -6.84 22.85
N SER A 229 11.16 -5.54 22.76
CA SER A 229 10.44 -4.62 21.88
C SER A 229 10.66 -4.95 20.41
N SER A 230 11.90 -5.20 19.98
CA SER A 230 12.23 -5.50 18.59
C SER A 230 11.59 -6.81 18.15
N ILE A 231 11.72 -7.88 18.95
CA ILE A 231 11.04 -9.16 18.68
C ILE A 231 9.52 -8.97 18.58
N SER A 232 8.94 -8.17 19.48
CA SER A 232 7.50 -7.91 19.47
C SER A 232 7.05 -7.12 18.24
N GLU A 233 7.88 -6.23 17.70
CA GLU A 233 7.60 -5.49 16.46
C GLU A 233 7.52 -6.46 15.27
N TRP A 234 8.49 -7.36 15.14
CA TRP A 234 8.47 -8.41 14.12
C TRP A 234 7.22 -9.29 14.22
N ILE A 235 6.82 -9.66 15.43
CA ILE A 235 5.62 -10.46 15.66
C ILE A 235 4.35 -9.69 15.26
N VAL A 236 4.22 -8.42 15.66
CA VAL A 236 3.09 -7.56 15.25
C VAL A 236 3.04 -7.43 13.73
N ALA A 237 4.13 -7.02 13.09
CA ALA A 237 4.19 -6.80 11.65
C ALA A 237 3.84 -8.07 10.86
N THR A 238 4.33 -9.22 11.31
CA THR A 238 4.02 -10.52 10.71
C THR A 238 2.56 -10.91 10.93
N THR A 239 2.03 -10.70 12.15
CA THR A 239 0.61 -10.94 12.48
C THR A 239 -0.32 -10.11 11.62
N PHE A 240 0.04 -8.85 11.34
CA PHE A 240 -0.68 -7.97 10.40
C PHE A 240 -0.78 -8.58 9.01
N CYS A 241 0.35 -9.06 8.47
CA CYS A 241 0.39 -9.71 7.16
C CYS A 241 -0.52 -10.95 7.13
N PHE A 242 -0.44 -11.82 8.15
CA PHE A 242 -1.29 -13.01 8.23
C PHE A 242 -2.77 -12.68 8.38
N TYR A 243 -3.11 -11.63 9.14
CA TYR A 243 -4.49 -11.17 9.28
C TYR A 243 -5.06 -10.78 7.92
N VAL A 244 -4.32 -9.97 7.15
CA VAL A 244 -4.74 -9.55 5.81
C VAL A 244 -4.88 -10.76 4.87
N LEU A 245 -3.95 -11.72 4.95
CA LEU A 245 -4.01 -12.95 4.16
C LEU A 245 -5.31 -13.74 4.38
N THR A 246 -5.92 -13.67 5.57
CA THR A 246 -7.19 -14.36 5.85
C THR A 246 -8.35 -13.92 4.94
N PHE A 247 -8.25 -12.77 4.26
CA PHE A 247 -9.26 -12.32 3.32
C PHE A 247 -9.18 -13.01 1.95
N ALA A 248 -8.03 -13.60 1.60
CA ALA A 248 -7.78 -14.15 0.26
C ALA A 248 -8.86 -15.14 -0.19
N ASP A 249 -9.24 -16.07 0.68
CA ASP A 249 -10.25 -17.07 0.35
C ASP A 249 -11.62 -16.47 0.03
N GLU A 250 -12.05 -15.48 0.81
CA GLU A 250 -13.33 -14.81 0.57
C GLU A 250 -13.25 -13.97 -0.72
N PHE A 251 -12.08 -13.42 -1.04
CA PHE A 251 -11.90 -12.62 -2.24
C PHE A 251 -11.91 -13.46 -3.54
N ARG A 252 -11.79 -14.79 -3.46
CA ARG A 252 -11.92 -15.69 -4.63
C ARG A 252 -13.33 -15.73 -5.19
N THR A 253 -14.34 -15.47 -4.37
CA THR A 253 -15.76 -15.59 -4.76
C THR A 253 -16.41 -14.25 -5.11
N MET A 254 -15.63 -13.17 -5.21
CA MET A 254 -16.12 -11.82 -5.49
C MET A 254 -15.49 -11.27 -6.74
N ARG A 255 -16.24 -10.53 -7.56
CA ARG A 255 -15.69 -9.74 -8.68
C ARG A 255 -16.22 -8.31 -8.63
N PHE A 256 -15.46 -7.36 -9.15
CA PHE A 256 -16.01 -6.04 -9.47
C PHE A 256 -16.47 -6.04 -10.91
N ASP A 257 -17.68 -5.55 -11.14
CA ASP A 257 -18.10 -5.09 -12.45
C ASP A 257 -17.58 -3.65 -12.61
N HIS A 258 -16.98 -3.34 -13.76
CA HIS A 258 -16.43 -2.01 -14.03
C HIS A 258 -17.57 -0.98 -14.09
N PRO A 259 -17.39 0.24 -13.54
CA PRO A 259 -18.40 1.27 -13.65
C PRO A 259 -18.62 1.59 -15.14
N PRO A 260 -19.87 1.74 -15.61
CA PRO A 260 -20.13 2.08 -17.00
C PRO A 260 -19.52 3.44 -17.32
N LEU A 261 -18.78 3.52 -18.42
CA LEU A 261 -18.27 4.79 -18.94
C LEU A 261 -19.42 5.55 -19.58
N ILE A 262 -19.85 6.64 -18.94
CA ILE A 262 -20.83 7.56 -19.51
C ILE A 262 -20.06 8.66 -20.24
N LEU A 263 -20.09 8.62 -21.57
CA LEU A 263 -19.58 9.70 -22.41
C LEU A 263 -20.54 10.89 -22.29
N LEU A 264 -20.08 11.96 -21.64
CA LEU A 264 -20.76 13.24 -21.69
C LEU A 264 -20.44 13.84 -23.06
N GLU A 265 -21.42 13.73 -23.97
CA GLU A 265 -21.51 14.29 -25.33
C GLU A 265 -20.25 15.02 -25.84
N ILE A 266 -19.55 14.40 -26.80
CA ILE A 266 -18.56 15.10 -27.61
C ILE A 266 -19.37 15.98 -28.58
N GLU A 267 -19.23 17.30 -28.47
CA GLU A 267 -19.82 18.26 -29.41
C GLU A 267 -19.60 17.77 -30.86
N SER A 268 -20.70 17.46 -31.54
CA SER A 268 -20.75 16.91 -32.91
C SER A 268 -20.40 17.99 -33.96
N SER A 269 -19.28 18.69 -33.80
CA SER A 269 -18.85 19.74 -34.73
C SER A 269 -17.46 19.52 -35.33
N ARG A 270 -16.88 18.33 -35.16
CA ARG A 270 -15.76 17.90 -36.02
C ARG A 270 -16.31 16.96 -37.08
N SER A 271 -16.65 17.54 -38.22
CA SER A 271 -16.76 16.81 -39.49
C SER A 271 -15.49 15.99 -39.67
N TYR A 272 -15.60 14.69 -39.40
CA TYR A 272 -14.53 13.73 -39.66
C TYR A 272 -14.45 13.53 -41.17
N GLU A 273 -13.46 14.15 -41.80
CA GLU A 273 -13.02 13.81 -43.15
C GLU A 273 -12.05 12.62 -43.04
N PRO A 274 -12.40 11.42 -43.54
CA PRO A 274 -11.50 10.28 -43.52
C PRO A 274 -10.27 10.56 -44.40
N VAL A 275 -9.08 10.50 -43.81
CA VAL A 275 -7.80 10.79 -44.49
C VAL A 275 -7.40 9.72 -45.52
N ILE A 276 -8.08 8.57 -45.55
CA ILE A 276 -7.76 7.45 -46.44
C ILE A 276 -8.95 7.19 -47.36
N ASN A 277 -8.87 7.72 -48.59
CA ASN A 277 -9.68 7.21 -49.68
C ASN A 277 -9.02 5.92 -50.19
N GLU A 278 -9.65 4.78 -49.94
CA GLU A 278 -9.32 3.53 -50.64
C GLU A 278 -9.38 3.79 -52.16
N PRO A 279 -8.34 3.43 -52.94
CA PRO A 279 -8.40 3.56 -54.38
C PRO A 279 -9.51 2.66 -54.91
N SER A 280 -10.48 3.26 -55.61
CA SER A 280 -11.57 2.56 -56.28
C SER A 280 -11.02 1.44 -57.15
N VAL A 281 -11.27 0.19 -56.75
CA VAL A 281 -11.01 -0.99 -57.57
C VAL A 281 -11.85 -0.88 -58.83
N ALA A 282 -11.22 -0.58 -59.95
CA ALA A 282 -11.84 -0.62 -61.26
C ALA A 282 -12.24 -2.07 -61.55
N VAL A 283 -13.55 -2.35 -61.49
CA VAL A 283 -14.11 -3.59 -62.02
C VAL A 283 -13.99 -3.52 -63.55
N ILE A 284 -12.96 -4.16 -64.09
CA ILE A 284 -12.85 -4.39 -65.54
C ILE A 284 -13.90 -5.45 -65.90
N SER A 285 -14.97 -4.99 -66.54
CA SER A 285 -15.97 -5.85 -67.19
C SER A 285 -15.34 -6.58 -68.37
N ALA A 286 -15.18 -7.89 -68.27
CA ALA A 286 -14.94 -8.77 -69.41
C ALA A 286 -16.24 -9.50 -69.77
N SER A 287 -16.79 -9.13 -70.92
CA SER A 287 -17.88 -9.80 -71.61
C SER A 287 -17.39 -11.06 -72.33
N SER A 288 -18.09 -12.19 -72.17
CA SER A 288 -18.75 -12.92 -73.29
C SER A 288 -19.21 -14.35 -72.93
N SER A 289 -20.44 -14.65 -73.40
CA SER A 289 -21.01 -15.95 -73.83
C SER A 289 -21.00 -17.16 -72.87
N GLY A 290 -22.08 -17.92 -72.66
CA GLY A 290 -23.40 -18.02 -73.27
C GLY A 290 -24.06 -19.36 -72.91
N SER A 291 -25.32 -19.52 -73.32
CA SER A 291 -26.15 -20.75 -73.40
C SER A 291 -27.09 -21.13 -72.23
N SER A 292 -28.33 -20.66 -72.38
CA SER A 292 -29.61 -21.41 -72.47
C SER A 292 -29.86 -22.67 -71.63
N SER A 293 -30.98 -22.70 -70.88
CA SER A 293 -32.21 -23.43 -71.30
C SER A 293 -33.37 -23.36 -70.26
N ASN A 294 -34.51 -22.87 -70.76
CA ASN A 294 -35.92 -23.29 -70.60
C ASN A 294 -36.56 -23.78 -69.29
N ALA A 295 -37.73 -23.16 -69.02
CA ALA A 295 -39.11 -23.73 -68.94
C ALA A 295 -39.81 -23.84 -67.57
N HIS A 296 -41.04 -23.25 -67.54
CA HIS A 296 -42.29 -23.64 -66.82
C HIS A 296 -42.21 -23.82 -65.27
N ASP A 297 -43.20 -23.54 -64.41
CA ASP A 297 -44.66 -23.36 -64.50
C ASP A 297 -45.18 -22.65 -63.22
N GLU A 298 -46.47 -22.30 -63.20
CA GLU A 298 -47.26 -21.59 -62.18
C GLU A 298 -47.31 -22.21 -60.75
N THR A 299 -47.41 -21.39 -59.70
CA THR A 299 -48.64 -21.12 -58.91
C THR A 299 -48.37 -20.52 -57.50
N ASP A 300 -48.94 -19.33 -57.32
CA ASP A 300 -49.69 -18.76 -56.19
C ASP A 300 -49.31 -18.94 -54.70
N GLY A 301 -49.42 -17.85 -53.93
CA GLY A 301 -49.34 -17.87 -52.46
C GLY A 301 -49.02 -16.54 -51.76
N HIS A 302 -50.00 -15.64 -51.71
CA HIS A 302 -50.19 -14.52 -50.78
C HIS A 302 -49.16 -14.25 -49.64
N GLN A 303 -48.67 -13.00 -49.54
CA GLN A 303 -49.13 -12.06 -48.50
C GLN A 303 -48.52 -10.65 -48.66
N ARG A 304 -49.41 -9.66 -48.56
CA ARG A 304 -49.18 -8.21 -48.66
C ARG A 304 -49.36 -7.62 -47.26
N LYS A 305 -48.40 -6.81 -46.78
CA LYS A 305 -48.65 -5.61 -45.93
C LYS A 305 -47.37 -4.78 -45.71
N ARG A 306 -47.26 -3.72 -46.52
CA ARG A 306 -46.74 -2.37 -46.18
C ARG A 306 -47.58 -1.79 -45.02
N SER A 307 -47.20 -0.83 -44.17
CA SER A 307 -46.00 -0.01 -43.94
C SER A 307 -46.34 1.00 -42.82
N LEU A 308 -45.32 1.42 -42.06
CA LEU A 308 -45.07 2.80 -41.53
C LEU A 308 -46.07 3.50 -40.60
N SER A 309 -45.60 3.91 -39.41
CA SER A 309 -45.23 5.31 -39.02
C SER A 309 -45.51 5.68 -37.54
N GLU A 310 -44.61 6.50 -37.00
CA GLU A 310 -44.49 7.06 -35.65
C GLU A 310 -45.61 8.02 -35.23
N THR A 311 -45.78 8.25 -33.91
CA THR A 311 -45.91 9.61 -33.34
C THR A 311 -45.72 9.67 -31.81
N ASP A 312 -45.16 10.81 -31.41
CA ASP A 312 -44.76 11.35 -30.08
C ASP A 312 -45.69 11.19 -28.86
N LEU A 313 -45.10 11.22 -27.65
CA LEU A 313 -45.46 12.22 -26.62
C LEU A 313 -44.40 12.37 -25.50
N THR A 314 -44.10 13.63 -25.19
CA THR A 314 -43.20 14.15 -24.16
C THR A 314 -43.87 14.23 -22.76
N SER A 315 -43.11 14.08 -21.67
CA SER A 315 -43.45 14.67 -20.36
C SER A 315 -42.23 14.82 -19.44
N HIS A 316 -42.22 15.95 -18.72
CA HIS A 316 -41.15 16.59 -17.97
C HIS A 316 -40.83 16.00 -16.56
N ARG A 317 -39.57 16.27 -16.16
CA ARG A 317 -38.84 16.27 -14.86
C ARG A 317 -39.61 16.80 -13.60
N PRO A 318 -39.11 16.71 -12.33
CA PRO A 318 -37.68 16.89 -11.95
C PRO A 318 -37.04 16.10 -10.78
N MET A 319 -35.70 16.10 -10.84
CA MET A 319 -34.74 15.86 -9.76
C MET A 319 -34.71 17.02 -8.75
N GLY A 320 -34.57 16.70 -7.46
CA GLY A 320 -34.30 17.67 -6.40
C GLY A 320 -32.84 18.12 -6.37
N THR A 321 -32.65 19.42 -6.56
CA THR A 321 -31.39 20.16 -6.35
C THR A 321 -31.32 20.62 -4.90
N ILE A 322 -30.25 20.28 -4.17
CA ILE A 322 -29.94 20.90 -2.87
C ILE A 322 -29.05 22.11 -3.13
N VAL A 323 -29.60 23.29 -2.86
CA VAL A 323 -28.96 24.60 -2.99
C VAL A 323 -28.14 24.91 -1.73
N LEU A 324 -26.88 25.29 -1.94
CA LEU A 324 -26.00 25.91 -0.96
C LEU A 324 -26.47 27.36 -0.74
N THR A 325 -26.89 27.71 0.48
CA THR A 325 -27.15 29.12 0.84
C THR A 325 -26.16 29.58 1.91
N SER A 326 -25.40 30.60 1.52
CA SER A 326 -24.61 31.48 2.39
C SER A 326 -25.56 32.43 3.11
N LEU A 327 -25.39 32.59 4.42
CA LEU A 327 -25.95 33.71 5.18
C LEU A 327 -24.91 34.25 6.16
N ALA A 328 -24.74 35.57 6.08
CA ALA A 328 -23.83 36.37 6.87
C ALA A 328 -24.39 36.72 8.26
N ARG A 329 -23.47 36.74 9.24
CA ARG A 329 -23.29 37.71 10.34
C ARG A 329 -24.53 38.22 11.11
N THR A 330 -24.52 38.00 12.43
CA THR A 330 -24.71 39.05 13.46
C THR A 330 -24.00 38.69 14.78
N ARG A 331 -23.26 39.64 15.34
CA ARG A 331 -22.92 39.84 16.78
C ARG A 331 -23.85 40.96 17.28
N PRO A 332 -24.18 41.08 18.57
CA PRO A 332 -23.46 42.08 19.39
C PRO A 332 -23.34 41.81 20.92
N THR A 333 -22.33 42.48 21.51
CA THR A 333 -22.25 43.10 22.88
C THR A 333 -22.34 42.20 24.13
N GLY A 334 -21.51 42.34 25.19
CA GLY A 334 -20.68 43.47 25.59
C GLY A 334 -19.60 43.11 26.64
N CYS A 335 -18.67 44.07 26.81
CA CYS A 335 -17.58 44.15 27.77
C CYS A 335 -18.05 44.94 29.03
N PRO A 336 -17.32 44.95 30.17
CA PRO A 336 -16.16 45.87 30.35
C PRO A 336 -14.98 45.20 31.11
N ARG A 337 -13.71 45.35 30.67
CA ARG A 337 -12.71 46.41 30.95
C ARG A 337 -12.41 46.68 32.43
N THR A 338 -11.16 46.43 32.85
CA THR A 338 -10.13 47.39 33.38
C THR A 338 -8.93 46.61 34.00
N PRO A 339 -7.75 47.21 34.30
CA PRO A 339 -6.79 47.73 33.32
C PRO A 339 -5.30 47.43 33.64
N LEU A 340 -4.43 47.77 32.66
CA LEU A 340 -3.08 48.34 32.76
C LEU A 340 -2.00 47.77 33.71
N GLY A 341 -0.79 47.59 33.17
CA GLY A 341 0.44 47.86 33.93
C GLY A 341 1.71 47.16 33.43
N LEU A 342 2.26 47.61 32.29
CA LEU A 342 3.70 47.48 32.04
C LEU A 342 4.38 48.74 32.60
N PRO A 343 5.60 48.64 33.14
CA PRO A 343 6.57 49.67 32.82
C PRO A 343 7.90 49.10 32.33
N VAL A 344 8.42 49.81 31.34
CA VAL A 344 9.81 49.88 30.92
C VAL A 344 10.64 50.53 32.04
N GLY A 345 11.84 50.02 32.28
CA GLY A 345 12.82 50.62 33.19
C GLY A 345 14.23 50.13 32.89
N LEU A 346 14.95 50.90 32.06
CA LEU A 346 16.41 50.89 31.95
C LEU A 346 17.06 51.19 33.32
N LEU A 347 18.16 50.52 33.65
CA LEU A 347 19.35 51.21 34.16
C LEU A 347 20.64 50.40 33.93
N GLU A 348 21.61 51.10 33.35
CA GLU A 348 22.99 50.71 33.11
C GLU A 348 23.80 50.47 34.39
N ARG A 349 24.83 49.62 34.27
CA ARG A 349 26.20 49.66 34.86
C ARG A 349 26.83 48.30 34.53
N GLY A 350 28.06 48.15 34.04
CA GLY A 350 29.20 49.03 33.81
C GLY A 350 30.29 48.16 33.16
N ILE A 351 31.01 48.74 32.21
CA ILE A 351 32.09 48.12 31.43
C ILE A 351 33.41 48.25 32.20
N ALA A 352 34.23 47.19 32.26
CA ALA A 352 35.68 47.26 32.04
C ALA A 352 36.28 45.84 31.83
N PRO A 353 37.38 45.72 31.04
CA PRO A 353 37.67 44.55 30.21
C PRO A 353 38.86 43.72 30.72
N GLN A 354 38.96 42.45 30.30
CA GLN A 354 40.24 41.74 30.30
C GLN A 354 40.55 41.12 28.93
N LEU A 355 41.79 41.37 28.52
CA LEU A 355 42.47 41.07 27.26
C LEU A 355 42.69 39.55 27.03
N PRO A 356 42.99 39.14 25.79
CA PRO A 356 43.11 37.74 25.39
C PRO A 356 44.52 37.19 25.65
N THR A 357 44.59 36.00 26.24
CA THR A 357 45.84 35.21 26.33
C THR A 357 46.13 34.51 25.00
N GLU A 358 47.34 34.76 24.48
CA GLU A 358 47.92 34.14 23.28
C GLU A 358 48.15 32.62 23.40
N PRO A 359 48.23 31.90 22.25
CA PRO A 359 48.52 30.47 22.21
C PRO A 359 50.02 30.19 22.35
N ARG A 360 50.37 29.30 23.29
CA ARG A 360 51.73 28.85 23.51
C ARG A 360 52.15 27.85 22.42
N VAL A 361 53.10 28.26 21.60
CA VAL A 361 53.85 27.41 20.67
C VAL A 361 54.67 26.39 21.48
N GLN A 362 54.45 25.09 21.25
CA GLN A 362 55.38 24.03 21.66
C GLN A 362 55.99 23.37 20.42
N LEU A 363 57.32 23.42 20.35
CA LEU A 363 58.13 22.76 19.35
C LEU A 363 58.01 21.23 19.42
N ARG A 364 57.94 20.64 18.23
CA ARG A 364 58.02 19.20 17.91
C ARG A 364 59.38 18.61 18.35
N PRO A 365 59.40 17.33 18.74
CA PRO A 365 60.40 16.43 18.18
C PRO A 365 59.74 15.38 17.28
N THR A 366 60.33 15.22 16.12
CA THR A 366 59.98 14.28 15.06
C THR A 366 60.28 12.85 15.49
N LEU A 367 59.27 11.98 15.60
CA LEU A 367 59.46 10.53 15.51
C LEU A 367 58.22 9.89 14.86
N ALA A 368 58.43 9.19 13.75
CA ALA A 368 57.50 8.26 13.13
C ALA A 368 58.33 7.10 12.55
N PRO A 369 57.75 5.91 12.30
CA PRO A 369 56.98 5.09 13.23
C PRO A 369 57.56 3.65 13.28
N ILE A 370 57.39 2.95 14.40
CA ILE A 370 57.54 1.47 14.42
C ILE A 370 56.23 0.86 13.93
N ALA A 371 56.25 0.32 12.72
CA ALA A 371 55.16 -0.44 12.15
C ALA A 371 54.97 -1.76 12.93
N ARG A 372 53.87 -1.86 13.69
CA ARG A 372 53.24 -3.16 13.95
C ARG A 372 52.23 -3.40 12.84
N SER A 373 52.54 -4.35 11.97
CA SER A 373 51.68 -4.84 10.90
C SER A 373 50.49 -5.60 11.51
N GLU A 374 49.39 -4.91 11.78
CA GLU A 374 48.08 -5.57 11.84
C GLU A 374 47.58 -5.85 10.41
N PRO A 375 46.91 -6.99 10.16
CA PRO A 375 46.47 -7.37 8.83
C PRO A 375 45.27 -6.52 8.39
N ARG A 376 45.57 -5.37 7.77
CA ARG A 376 44.58 -4.43 7.20
C ARG A 376 43.83 -5.01 5.98
N ASN A 377 44.31 -6.11 5.41
CA ASN A 377 43.74 -6.73 4.20
C ASN A 377 42.46 -7.54 4.45
N GLY A 378 42.18 -7.99 5.69
CA GLY A 378 40.96 -8.76 5.99
C GLY A 378 39.69 -7.91 6.00
N ARG A 379 39.74 -6.71 6.60
CA ARG A 379 38.57 -5.82 6.74
C ARG A 379 38.18 -5.12 5.44
N LEU A 380 39.13 -4.76 4.58
CA LEU A 380 38.81 -4.15 3.29
C LEU A 380 38.19 -5.18 2.33
N SER A 381 38.72 -6.40 2.27
CA SER A 381 38.16 -7.47 1.43
C SER A 381 36.76 -7.87 1.88
N GLN A 382 36.54 -8.09 3.19
CA GLN A 382 35.20 -8.37 3.74
C GLN A 382 34.21 -7.24 3.47
N ARG A 383 34.64 -5.98 3.56
CA ARG A 383 33.78 -4.82 3.28
C ARG A 383 33.42 -4.74 1.79
N THR A 384 34.37 -5.00 0.89
CA THR A 384 34.09 -5.04 -0.56
C THR A 384 33.23 -6.23 -0.97
N ASP A 385 33.41 -7.39 -0.34
CA ASP A 385 32.62 -8.59 -0.64
C ASP A 385 31.20 -8.47 -0.10
N GLY A 386 31.03 -7.93 1.12
CA GLY A 386 29.73 -7.59 1.70
C GLY A 386 28.98 -6.52 0.89
N GLN A 387 29.67 -5.50 0.37
CA GLN A 387 29.09 -4.49 -0.52
C GLN A 387 28.64 -5.07 -1.87
N LYS A 388 29.41 -6.00 -2.46
CA LYS A 388 29.01 -6.71 -3.70
C LYS A 388 27.81 -7.64 -3.47
N LEU A 389 27.77 -8.33 -2.33
CA LEU A 389 26.63 -9.16 -1.93
C LEU A 389 25.37 -8.32 -1.64
N ALA A 390 25.53 -7.16 -0.99
CA ALA A 390 24.44 -6.22 -0.77
C ALA A 390 23.93 -5.65 -2.10
N SER A 391 24.81 -5.22 -3.01
CA SER A 391 24.40 -4.74 -4.33
C SER A 391 23.67 -5.83 -5.11
N LEU A 392 24.15 -7.08 -5.06
CA LEU A 392 23.50 -8.22 -5.68
C LEU A 392 22.12 -8.48 -5.07
N SER A 393 21.97 -8.42 -3.74
CA SER A 393 20.68 -8.58 -3.06
C SER A 393 19.67 -7.50 -3.49
N ILE A 394 20.11 -6.24 -3.59
CA ILE A 394 19.29 -5.11 -4.01
C ILE A 394 18.94 -5.21 -5.49
N SER A 395 19.89 -5.63 -6.33
CA SER A 395 19.64 -5.90 -7.74
C SER A 395 18.64 -7.03 -7.92
N LEU A 396 18.72 -8.10 -7.13
CA LEU A 396 17.74 -9.19 -7.14
C LEU A 396 16.37 -8.73 -6.63
N MET A 397 16.32 -7.87 -5.60
CA MET A 397 15.08 -7.24 -5.15
C MET A 397 14.46 -6.37 -6.23
N LEU A 398 15.26 -5.58 -6.94
CA LEU A 398 14.82 -4.72 -8.04
C LEU A 398 14.32 -5.55 -9.23
N VAL A 399 15.01 -6.64 -9.58
CA VAL A 399 14.57 -7.57 -10.63
C VAL A 399 13.25 -8.24 -10.23
N ALA A 400 13.14 -8.73 -9.00
CA ALA A 400 11.89 -9.30 -8.49
C ALA A 400 10.73 -8.27 -8.48
N LEU A 401 11.02 -6.99 -8.20
CA LEU A 401 10.04 -5.91 -8.28
C LEU A 401 9.61 -5.63 -9.72
N LEU A 402 10.58 -5.55 -10.64
CA LEU A 402 10.28 -5.31 -12.05
C LEU A 402 9.46 -6.47 -12.63
N GLU A 403 9.76 -7.71 -12.26
CA GLU A 403 8.95 -8.86 -12.62
C GLU A 403 7.57 -8.84 -11.97
N ALA A 404 7.46 -8.46 -10.69
CA ALA A 404 6.17 -8.34 -10.00
C ALA A 404 5.30 -7.20 -10.56
N LEU A 405 5.91 -6.05 -10.88
CA LEU A 405 5.25 -4.93 -11.54
C LEU A 405 4.87 -5.27 -12.98
N HIS A 406 5.74 -5.96 -13.72
CA HIS A 406 5.42 -6.47 -15.05
C HIS A 406 4.26 -7.46 -14.99
N SER A 407 4.27 -8.39 -14.04
CA SER A 407 3.19 -9.35 -13.83
C SER A 407 1.89 -8.66 -13.45
N LEU A 408 1.94 -7.65 -12.57
CA LEU A 408 0.78 -6.86 -12.17
C LEU A 408 0.25 -6.01 -13.35
N THR A 409 1.15 -5.42 -14.14
CA THR A 409 0.79 -4.59 -15.29
C THR A 409 0.21 -5.44 -16.42
N ALA A 410 0.82 -6.60 -16.71
CA ALA A 410 0.29 -7.58 -17.64
C ALA A 410 -1.07 -8.11 -17.17
N TYR A 411 -1.21 -8.39 -15.88
CA TYR A 411 -2.47 -8.81 -15.26
C TYR A 411 -3.58 -7.75 -15.37
N LEU A 412 -3.27 -6.49 -15.07
CA LEU A 412 -4.21 -5.36 -15.22
C LEU A 412 -4.55 -5.13 -16.70
N SER A 413 -3.55 -5.20 -17.58
CA SER A 413 -3.72 -5.08 -19.03
C SER A 413 -4.62 -6.17 -19.59
N ASP A 414 -4.41 -7.43 -19.22
CA ASP A 414 -5.23 -8.56 -19.67
C ASP A 414 -6.63 -8.52 -19.07
N SER A 415 -6.78 -8.13 -17.80
CA SER A 415 -8.10 -7.90 -17.19
C SER A 415 -8.88 -6.79 -17.90
N LEU A 416 -8.21 -5.71 -18.30
CA LEU A 416 -8.80 -4.61 -19.07
C LEU A 416 -9.13 -5.04 -20.51
N ARG A 417 -8.26 -5.83 -21.15
CA ARG A 417 -8.45 -6.32 -22.52
C ARG A 417 -9.59 -7.34 -22.62
N GLN A 418 -9.75 -8.22 -21.63
CA GLN A 418 -10.86 -9.18 -21.56
C GLN A 418 -12.19 -8.53 -21.18
N GLY A 419 -12.20 -7.32 -20.61
CA GLY A 419 -13.42 -6.53 -20.43
C GLY A 419 -13.89 -5.80 -21.68
N TYR A 420 -13.06 -5.75 -22.73
CA TYR A 420 -13.30 -5.01 -23.97
C TYR A 420 -13.69 -5.93 -25.16
N ILE A 421 -13.57 -7.25 -25.00
CA ILE A 421 -13.99 -8.29 -25.97
C ILE A 421 -15.16 -9.06 -25.35
#